data_AF-A0A7J6UJS6-F1
#
_entry.id   AF-A0A7J6UJS6-F1
#
_cell.length_a   1.000
_cell.length_b   1.000
_cell.length_c   1.000
_cell.angle_alpha   90.00
_cell.angle_beta   90.00
_cell.angle_gamma   90.00
#
_symmetry.space_group_name_H-M   'P 1'
#
loop_
_entity.id
_entity.type
_entity.pdbx_description
1 polymer ?
#
loop_
_entity_poly.entity_id
_entity_poly.type
_entity_poly.pdbx_seq_one_letter_code
_entity_poly.pdbx_strand_id
1 'polypeptide(L)'
;MVLRLKPLIDRQLAAFSGDAASTVASVTGQFGAMLDFPILRENLKSERQTILMMLKRELDDIEDSLGSSRSLGYLEDLQQLAMMRGKVDLMAAGLAPSSGFLRDLPGASEALSKSRGMSMLIKGRKDTLFKRWCAEMSSNSSVWLDTSASVIKTSSDGGGDLEVTFDSRLLLATKEARAFTNAGYQIPKNLSAEVEAAERYYKYAVSLREVCIFYNQLSLDLLPFQKPMLLTEALAFEELLTKSKMSSWKGVEQLRTFTERAEEGRRRLKSLNDNLRLMHDQILSGIISLCDLSLLRQGERWRSALAELQRKVDVAAEDAGTSDK
;
A
#
# COMPACT_ATOMS: atom_id res chain seq x y z
N MET A 1 16.64 -18.52 -47.25
CA MET A 1 15.97 -17.65 -46.23
C MET A 1 15.18 -18.49 -45.22
N VAL A 2 14.20 -19.28 -45.65
CA VAL A 2 13.37 -20.16 -44.78
C VAL A 2 14.22 -21.13 -43.92
N LEU A 3 15.24 -21.76 -44.50
CA LEU A 3 16.17 -22.67 -43.78
C LEU A 3 17.01 -21.97 -42.69
N ARG A 4 17.16 -20.65 -42.73
CA ARG A 4 17.87 -19.87 -41.67
C ARG A 4 16.92 -19.28 -40.62
N LEU A 5 15.64 -19.10 -40.96
CA LEU A 5 14.63 -18.51 -40.09
C LEU A 5 13.95 -19.56 -39.18
N LYS A 6 13.73 -20.78 -39.67
CA LYS A 6 13.11 -21.86 -38.88
C LYS A 6 13.82 -22.12 -37.54
N PRO A 7 15.16 -22.27 -37.47
CA PRO A 7 15.85 -22.51 -36.18
C PRO A 7 15.73 -21.34 -35.19
N LEU A 8 15.59 -20.11 -35.69
CA LEU A 8 15.43 -18.91 -34.85
C LEU A 8 14.01 -18.83 -34.27
N ILE A 9 13.01 -19.18 -35.08
CA ILE A 9 11.61 -19.27 -34.65
C ILE A 9 11.45 -20.45 -33.68
N ASP A 10 12.02 -21.62 -33.96
CA ASP A 10 11.97 -22.78 -33.08
C ASP A 10 12.66 -22.50 -31.73
N ARG A 11 13.77 -21.76 -31.73
CA ARG A 11 14.44 -21.32 -30.49
C ARG A 11 13.61 -20.31 -29.69
N GLN A 12 12.89 -19.41 -30.34
CA GLN A 12 11.95 -18.49 -29.69
C GLN A 12 10.75 -19.25 -29.11
N LEU A 13 10.16 -20.17 -29.88
CA LEU A 13 9.04 -20.99 -29.44
C LEU A 13 9.41 -21.92 -28.28
N ALA A 14 10.64 -22.44 -28.26
CA ALA A 14 11.16 -23.25 -27.15
C ALA A 14 11.50 -22.42 -25.90
N ALA A 15 11.82 -21.13 -26.05
CA ALA A 15 12.20 -20.25 -24.94
C ALA A 15 11.00 -19.74 -24.12
N PHE A 16 9.79 -19.73 -24.67
CA PHE A 16 8.57 -19.25 -24.02
C PHE A 16 7.63 -20.41 -23.65
N SER A 17 8.07 -21.32 -22.78
CA SER A 17 7.36 -22.58 -22.51
C SER A 17 6.17 -22.49 -21.53
N GLY A 18 5.51 -21.33 -21.39
CA GLY A 18 4.44 -21.19 -20.37
C GLY A 18 3.35 -20.13 -20.58
N ASP A 19 3.46 -19.28 -21.60
CA ASP A 19 2.41 -18.30 -21.94
C ASP A 19 2.28 -18.23 -23.47
N ALA A 20 1.30 -18.95 -24.01
CA ALA A 20 1.04 -19.06 -25.43
C ALA A 20 0.60 -17.70 -26.02
N ALA A 21 -0.16 -16.90 -25.27
CA ALA A 21 -0.58 -15.56 -25.70
C ALA A 21 0.62 -14.63 -25.89
N SER A 22 1.52 -14.60 -24.91
CA SER A 22 2.75 -13.80 -24.96
C SER A 22 3.72 -14.29 -26.05
N THR A 23 3.82 -15.60 -26.23
CA THR A 23 4.63 -16.21 -27.29
C THR A 23 4.14 -15.77 -28.68
N VAL A 24 2.84 -15.83 -28.91
CA VAL A 24 2.23 -15.41 -30.18
C VAL A 24 2.43 -13.92 -30.43
N ALA A 25 2.26 -13.08 -29.40
CA ALA A 25 2.50 -11.63 -29.50
C ALA A 25 3.97 -11.32 -29.85
N SER A 26 4.92 -12.01 -29.21
CA SER A 26 6.36 -11.82 -29.47
C SER A 26 6.74 -12.24 -30.89
N VAL A 27 6.30 -13.43 -31.32
CA VAL A 27 6.59 -13.97 -32.65
C VAL A 27 5.95 -13.12 -33.74
N THR A 28 4.70 -12.69 -33.56
CA THR A 28 4.01 -11.81 -34.52
C THR A 28 4.62 -10.41 -34.57
N GLY A 29 5.06 -9.85 -33.44
CA GLY A 29 5.73 -8.56 -33.39
C GLY A 29 7.11 -8.55 -34.06
N GLN A 30 7.90 -9.62 -33.89
CA GLN A 30 9.25 -9.71 -34.46
C GLN A 30 9.27 -10.13 -35.93
N PHE A 31 8.36 -11.01 -36.36
CA PHE A 31 8.41 -11.64 -37.68
C PHE A 31 7.19 -11.34 -38.56
N GLY A 32 6.29 -10.42 -38.16
CA GLY A 32 4.96 -10.19 -38.75
C GLY A 32 4.85 -10.35 -40.27
N ALA A 33 5.53 -9.51 -41.06
CA ALA A 33 5.45 -9.56 -42.53
C ALA A 33 6.03 -10.86 -43.13
N MET A 34 6.94 -11.53 -42.42
CA MET A 34 7.54 -12.79 -42.89
C MET A 34 6.66 -13.99 -42.60
N LEU A 35 5.86 -13.94 -41.53
CA LEU A 35 4.91 -15.00 -41.18
C LEU A 35 3.76 -15.13 -42.19
N ASP A 36 3.61 -14.13 -43.07
CA ASP A 36 2.65 -14.19 -44.16
C ASP A 36 3.09 -15.04 -45.36
N PHE A 37 4.37 -15.37 -45.48
CA PHE A 37 4.87 -16.20 -46.56
C PHE A 37 4.31 -17.64 -46.48
N PRO A 38 3.63 -18.14 -47.53
CA PRO A 38 2.99 -19.47 -47.53
C PRO A 38 3.94 -20.61 -47.17
N ILE A 39 5.17 -20.56 -47.71
CA ILE A 39 6.22 -21.56 -47.49
C ILE A 39 6.62 -21.62 -46.01
N LEU A 40 6.65 -20.48 -45.31
CA LEU A 40 7.02 -20.43 -43.89
C LEU A 40 5.87 -20.96 -43.01
N ARG A 41 4.61 -20.67 -43.38
CA ARG A 41 3.42 -21.18 -42.68
C ARG A 41 3.27 -22.70 -42.76
N GLU A 42 3.64 -23.29 -43.89
CA GLU A 42 3.61 -24.73 -44.11
C GLU A 42 4.74 -25.43 -43.33
N ASN A 43 5.95 -24.88 -43.32
CA ASN A 43 7.10 -25.42 -42.58
C ASN A 43 6.99 -25.29 -41.04
N LEU A 44 6.10 -24.44 -40.55
CA LEU A 44 5.82 -24.25 -39.11
C LEU A 44 4.45 -24.82 -38.71
N LYS A 45 3.83 -25.67 -39.54
CA LYS A 45 2.46 -26.12 -39.33
C LYS A 45 2.28 -26.86 -38.01
N SER A 46 3.20 -27.77 -37.66
CA SER A 46 3.19 -28.51 -36.39
C SER A 46 3.27 -27.58 -35.18
N GLU A 47 4.18 -26.61 -35.23
CA GLU A 47 4.45 -25.66 -34.17
C GLU A 47 3.25 -24.71 -33.99
N ARG A 48 2.67 -24.24 -35.09
CA ARG A 48 1.44 -23.44 -35.09
C ARG A 48 0.25 -24.20 -34.49
N GLN A 49 0.12 -25.50 -34.79
CA GLN A 49 -0.92 -26.35 -34.20
C GLN A 49 -0.71 -26.54 -32.69
N THR A 50 0.52 -26.75 -32.24
CA THR A 50 0.85 -26.84 -30.80
C THR A 50 0.52 -25.54 -30.08
N ILE A 51 0.89 -24.38 -30.65
CA ILE A 51 0.57 -23.07 -30.06
C ILE A 51 -0.94 -22.85 -29.99
N LEU A 52 -1.69 -23.21 -31.04
CA LEU A 52 -3.15 -23.10 -31.02
C LEU A 52 -3.77 -23.99 -29.95
N MET A 53 -3.24 -25.21 -29.75
CA MET A 53 -3.69 -26.10 -28.67
C MET A 53 -3.42 -25.50 -27.28
N MET A 54 -2.23 -24.91 -27.08
CA MET A 54 -1.88 -24.24 -25.83
C MET A 54 -2.76 -23.00 -25.58
N LEU A 55 -3.03 -22.19 -26.61
CA LEU A 55 -3.96 -21.05 -26.51
C LEU A 55 -5.37 -21.49 -26.12
N LYS A 56 -5.88 -22.58 -26.71
CA LYS A 56 -7.19 -23.13 -26.35
C LYS A 56 -7.23 -23.55 -24.88
N ARG A 57 -6.19 -24.27 -24.42
CA ARG A 57 -6.06 -24.64 -23.01
C ARG A 57 -6.00 -23.42 -22.09
N GLU A 58 -5.23 -22.39 -22.42
CA GLU A 58 -5.19 -21.17 -21.61
C GLU A 58 -6.52 -20.42 -21.59
N LEU A 59 -7.29 -20.46 -22.69
CA LEU A 59 -8.66 -19.92 -22.72
C LEU A 59 -9.59 -20.72 -21.79
N ASP A 60 -9.46 -22.04 -21.75
CA ASP A 60 -10.20 -22.91 -20.82
C ASP A 60 -9.81 -22.61 -19.37
N ASP A 61 -8.51 -22.50 -19.07
CA ASP A 61 -8.00 -22.16 -17.74
C ASP A 61 -8.51 -20.77 -17.26
N ILE A 62 -8.59 -19.78 -18.16
CA ILE A 62 -9.16 -18.46 -17.86
C ILE A 62 -10.67 -18.56 -17.61
N GLU A 63 -11.39 -19.38 -18.39
CA GLU A 63 -12.83 -19.63 -18.20
C GLU A 63 -13.13 -20.24 -16.83
N ASP A 64 -12.35 -21.25 -16.45
CA ASP A 64 -12.47 -21.93 -15.16
C ASP A 64 -12.11 -20.99 -14.00
N SER A 65 -11.07 -20.17 -14.15
CA SER A 65 -10.70 -19.15 -13.17
C SER A 65 -11.80 -18.10 -12.99
N LEU A 66 -12.46 -17.70 -14.07
CA LEU A 66 -13.65 -16.87 -13.99
C LEU A 66 -14.74 -17.65 -13.23
N GLY A 67 -15.06 -18.88 -13.58
CA GLY A 67 -16.10 -19.67 -12.90
C GLY A 67 -15.90 -19.87 -11.39
N SER A 68 -14.65 -19.97 -10.93
CA SER A 68 -14.29 -20.42 -9.58
C SER A 68 -13.76 -19.34 -8.63
N SER A 69 -13.54 -18.11 -9.11
CA SER A 69 -12.85 -17.09 -8.30
C SER A 69 -13.66 -16.68 -7.05
N ARG A 70 -13.05 -16.88 -5.87
CA ARG A 70 -13.51 -16.30 -4.60
C ARG A 70 -13.10 -14.82 -4.59
N SER A 71 -14.04 -13.93 -4.26
CA SER A 71 -13.76 -12.49 -4.18
C SER A 71 -12.69 -12.23 -3.12
N LEU A 72 -11.59 -11.57 -3.51
CA LEU A 72 -10.47 -11.22 -2.63
C LEU A 72 -10.53 -9.75 -2.17
N GLY A 73 -11.37 -8.95 -2.82
CA GLY A 73 -11.47 -7.51 -2.62
C GLY A 73 -11.67 -6.81 -3.97
N TYR A 74 -12.22 -5.59 -3.98
CA TYR A 74 -12.52 -4.91 -5.24
C TYR A 74 -11.25 -4.59 -6.05
N LEU A 75 -10.14 -4.25 -5.38
CA LEU A 75 -8.87 -3.93 -6.05
C LEU A 75 -8.24 -5.16 -6.68
N GLU A 76 -8.14 -6.24 -5.91
CA GLU A 76 -7.57 -7.51 -6.33
C GLU A 76 -8.40 -8.13 -7.46
N ASP A 77 -9.73 -8.14 -7.32
CA ASP A 77 -10.65 -8.66 -8.33
C ASP A 77 -10.54 -7.84 -9.64
N LEU A 78 -10.45 -6.51 -9.55
CA LEU A 78 -10.28 -5.64 -10.72
C LEU A 78 -8.93 -5.89 -11.42
N GLN A 79 -7.84 -6.04 -10.65
CA GLN A 79 -6.50 -6.32 -11.17
C GLN A 79 -6.46 -7.69 -11.88
N GLN A 80 -7.01 -8.73 -11.26
CA GLN A 80 -7.11 -10.05 -11.87
C GLN A 80 -7.89 -10.01 -13.19
N LEU A 81 -9.05 -9.34 -13.21
CA LEU A 81 -9.84 -9.18 -14.44
C LEU A 81 -9.13 -8.35 -15.50
N ALA A 82 -8.31 -7.36 -15.12
CA ALA A 82 -7.49 -6.60 -16.06
C ALA A 82 -6.38 -7.46 -16.68
N MET A 83 -5.71 -8.29 -15.88
CA MET A 83 -4.70 -9.24 -16.34
C MET A 83 -5.31 -10.28 -17.29
N MET A 84 -6.43 -10.90 -16.92
CA MET A 84 -7.14 -11.84 -17.78
C MET A 84 -7.57 -11.18 -19.10
N ARG A 85 -8.09 -9.95 -19.04
CA ARG A 85 -8.49 -9.19 -20.23
C ARG A 85 -7.31 -8.97 -21.18
N GLY A 86 -6.16 -8.55 -20.66
CA GLY A 86 -4.96 -8.34 -21.46
C GLY A 86 -4.50 -9.60 -22.17
N LYS A 87 -4.50 -10.75 -21.46
CA LYS A 87 -4.17 -12.05 -22.07
C LYS A 87 -5.15 -12.40 -23.19
N VAL A 88 -6.45 -12.34 -22.94
CA VAL A 88 -7.49 -12.67 -23.93
C VAL A 88 -7.39 -11.77 -25.17
N ASP A 89 -7.12 -10.47 -25.00
CA ASP A 89 -6.98 -9.55 -26.13
C ASP A 89 -5.70 -9.84 -26.96
N LEU A 90 -4.59 -10.25 -26.33
CA LEU A 90 -3.39 -10.72 -27.05
C LEU A 90 -3.69 -11.99 -27.86
N MET A 91 -4.42 -12.95 -27.28
CA MET A 91 -4.85 -14.16 -27.99
C MET A 91 -5.76 -13.81 -29.18
N ALA A 92 -6.73 -12.91 -28.99
CA ALA A 92 -7.62 -12.45 -30.06
C ALA A 92 -6.84 -11.81 -31.22
N ALA A 93 -5.83 -10.99 -30.91
CA ALA A 93 -4.98 -10.36 -31.91
C ALA A 93 -4.18 -11.39 -32.73
N GLY A 94 -3.62 -12.41 -32.07
CA GLY A 94 -2.90 -13.50 -32.73
C GLY A 94 -3.75 -14.41 -33.62
N LEU A 95 -5.06 -14.49 -33.31
CA LEU A 95 -6.05 -15.27 -34.06
C LEU A 95 -6.81 -14.44 -35.11
N ALA A 96 -6.59 -13.12 -35.16
CA ALA A 96 -7.35 -12.22 -36.02
C ALA A 96 -7.10 -12.47 -37.52
N PRO A 97 -8.10 -12.32 -38.40
CA PRO A 97 -7.95 -12.58 -39.84
C PRO A 97 -6.94 -11.66 -40.55
N SER A 98 -6.78 -10.42 -40.07
CA SER A 98 -5.98 -9.37 -40.71
C SER A 98 -4.47 -9.48 -40.49
N SER A 99 -4.04 -10.19 -39.44
CA SER A 99 -2.64 -10.23 -38.99
C SER A 99 -2.26 -11.53 -38.25
N GLY A 100 -3.17 -12.50 -38.19
CA GLY A 100 -3.03 -13.66 -37.32
C GLY A 100 -2.14 -14.75 -37.90
N PHE A 101 -1.04 -15.03 -37.21
CA PHE A 101 -0.14 -16.14 -37.50
C PHE A 101 -0.85 -17.51 -37.52
N LEU A 102 -2.01 -17.64 -36.89
CA LEU A 102 -2.75 -18.90 -36.73
C LEU A 102 -4.06 -18.96 -37.54
N ARG A 103 -4.37 -17.93 -38.35
CA ARG A 103 -5.72 -17.73 -38.94
C ARG A 103 -6.22 -18.87 -39.84
N ASP A 104 -5.32 -19.54 -40.56
CA ASP A 104 -5.62 -20.62 -41.52
C ASP A 104 -5.75 -22.01 -40.87
N LEU A 105 -5.50 -22.13 -39.57
CA LEU A 105 -5.60 -23.41 -38.88
C LEU A 105 -7.05 -23.78 -38.52
N PRO A 106 -7.40 -25.08 -38.60
CA PRO A 106 -8.70 -25.55 -38.13
C PRO A 106 -8.86 -25.27 -36.63
N GLY A 107 -10.00 -24.71 -36.25
CA GLY A 107 -10.28 -24.31 -34.86
C GLY A 107 -9.76 -22.93 -34.46
N ALA A 108 -9.05 -22.20 -35.32
CA ALA A 108 -8.62 -20.82 -35.03
C ALA A 108 -9.81 -19.84 -34.97
N SER A 109 -10.79 -20.01 -35.88
CA SER A 109 -12.03 -19.20 -35.88
C SER A 109 -12.87 -19.43 -34.62
N GLU A 110 -12.96 -20.68 -34.17
CA GLU A 110 -13.63 -21.05 -32.93
C GLU A 110 -12.92 -20.43 -31.72
N ALA A 111 -11.59 -20.58 -31.61
CA ALA A 111 -10.79 -19.97 -30.55
C ALA A 111 -10.92 -18.43 -30.53
N LEU A 112 -10.98 -17.79 -31.70
CA LEU A 112 -11.20 -16.35 -31.81
C LEU A 112 -12.59 -15.95 -31.30
N SER A 113 -13.62 -16.73 -31.65
CA SER A 113 -14.99 -16.47 -31.18
C SER A 113 -15.09 -16.63 -29.66
N LYS A 114 -14.45 -17.68 -29.10
CA LYS A 114 -14.35 -17.92 -27.66
C LYS A 114 -13.62 -16.79 -26.94
N SER A 115 -12.46 -16.36 -27.46
CA SER A 115 -11.70 -15.23 -26.92
C SER A 115 -12.52 -13.92 -26.92
N ARG A 116 -13.26 -13.61 -28.01
CA ARG A 116 -14.16 -12.45 -28.04
C ARG A 116 -15.29 -12.56 -27.02
N GLY A 117 -15.90 -13.73 -26.89
CA GLY A 117 -16.92 -14.02 -25.86
C GLY A 117 -16.37 -13.82 -24.45
N MET A 118 -15.18 -14.36 -24.17
CA MET A 118 -14.49 -14.19 -22.89
C MET A 118 -14.21 -12.72 -22.57
N SER A 119 -13.78 -11.96 -23.58
CA SER A 119 -13.60 -10.53 -23.48
C SER A 119 -14.90 -9.82 -23.08
N MET A 120 -16.05 -10.19 -23.63
CA MET A 120 -17.35 -9.65 -23.21
C MET A 120 -17.73 -10.08 -21.79
N LEU A 121 -17.49 -11.34 -21.41
CA LEU A 121 -17.75 -11.85 -20.06
C LEU A 121 -16.92 -11.11 -19.00
N ILE A 122 -15.61 -10.92 -19.25
CA ILE A 122 -14.72 -10.16 -18.37
C ILE A 122 -15.23 -8.72 -18.22
N LYS A 123 -15.64 -8.08 -19.32
CA LYS A 123 -16.23 -6.74 -19.27
C LYS A 123 -17.50 -6.71 -18.41
N GLY A 124 -18.42 -7.65 -18.64
CA GLY A 124 -19.66 -7.77 -17.85
C GLY A 124 -19.38 -7.94 -16.36
N ARG A 125 -18.36 -8.72 -15.99
CA ARG A 125 -17.94 -8.87 -14.60
C ARG A 125 -17.37 -7.59 -13.99
N LYS A 126 -16.50 -6.88 -14.72
CA LYS A 126 -16.00 -5.57 -14.27
C LYS A 126 -17.16 -4.58 -14.05
N ASP A 127 -18.14 -4.57 -14.95
CA ASP A 127 -19.34 -3.74 -14.81
C ASP A 127 -20.17 -4.14 -13.57
N THR A 128 -20.32 -5.43 -13.29
CA THR A 128 -21.02 -5.88 -12.07
C THR A 128 -20.26 -5.53 -10.79
N LEU A 129 -18.92 -5.64 -10.79
CA LEU A 129 -18.09 -5.24 -9.65
C LEU A 129 -18.21 -3.74 -9.38
N PHE A 130 -18.16 -2.92 -10.44
CA PHE A 130 -18.33 -1.47 -10.31
C PHE A 130 -19.71 -1.10 -9.78
N LYS A 131 -20.77 -1.77 -10.26
CA LYS A 131 -22.14 -1.56 -9.73
C LYS A 131 -22.25 -1.94 -8.27
N ARG A 132 -21.67 -3.07 -7.86
CA ARG A 132 -21.66 -3.53 -6.46
C ARG A 132 -20.92 -2.54 -5.57
N TRP A 133 -19.76 -2.09 -6.01
CA TRP A 133 -18.97 -1.07 -5.34
C TRP A 133 -19.76 0.23 -5.17
N CYS A 134 -20.35 0.78 -6.24
CA CYS A 134 -21.18 1.98 -6.17
C CYS A 134 -22.37 1.85 -5.20
N ALA A 135 -23.01 0.68 -5.15
CA ALA A 135 -24.12 0.41 -4.25
C ALA A 135 -23.69 0.38 -2.77
N GLU A 136 -22.62 -0.34 -2.46
CA GLU A 136 -22.03 -0.39 -1.11
C GLU A 136 -21.55 0.99 -0.66
N MET A 137 -20.98 1.74 -1.60
CA MET A 137 -20.51 3.08 -1.32
C MET A 137 -21.65 4.05 -1.03
N SER A 138 -22.72 3.99 -1.83
CA SER A 138 -23.89 4.85 -1.64
C SER A 138 -24.68 4.52 -0.38
N SER A 139 -24.65 3.28 0.10
CA SER A 139 -25.31 2.89 1.35
C SER A 139 -24.60 3.40 2.60
N ASN A 140 -23.28 3.61 2.53
CA ASN A 140 -22.45 3.97 3.69
C ASN A 140 -22.00 5.44 3.70
N SER A 141 -22.38 6.24 2.70
CA SER A 141 -21.99 7.65 2.53
C SER A 141 -22.23 8.54 3.75
N SER A 142 -23.33 8.31 4.48
CA SER A 142 -23.66 9.08 5.68
C SER A 142 -22.78 8.77 6.90
N VAL A 143 -22.01 7.69 6.87
CA VAL A 143 -21.26 7.18 8.04
C VAL A 143 -19.76 7.50 7.96
N TRP A 144 -19.21 7.64 6.76
CA TRP A 144 -17.75 7.72 6.59
C TRP A 144 -17.10 9.04 7.00
N LEU A 145 -17.85 10.13 6.92
CA LEU A 145 -17.40 11.47 7.25
C LEU A 145 -18.46 12.11 8.12
N ASP A 146 -18.56 11.64 9.37
CA ASP A 146 -19.23 12.43 10.41
C ASP A 146 -18.38 13.67 10.69
N THR A 147 -18.53 14.66 9.81
CA THR A 147 -17.84 15.95 9.88
C THR A 147 -18.21 16.75 11.13
N SER A 148 -19.21 16.31 11.89
CA SER A 148 -19.64 16.85 13.18
C SER A 148 -18.94 16.20 14.38
N ALA A 149 -18.29 15.06 14.19
CA ALA A 149 -17.55 14.38 15.24
C ALA A 149 -16.15 14.95 15.42
N SER A 150 -15.70 15.00 16.68
CA SER A 150 -14.31 15.28 17.03
C SER A 150 -13.36 14.36 16.28
N VAL A 151 -12.30 14.95 15.72
CA VAL A 151 -11.29 14.25 14.91
C VAL A 151 -10.60 13.17 15.75
N ILE A 152 -10.39 13.41 17.04
CA ILE A 152 -9.87 12.46 18.02
C ILE A 152 -10.94 12.23 19.09
N LYS A 153 -11.19 10.97 19.42
CA LYS A 153 -12.07 10.53 20.52
C LYS A 153 -11.29 9.64 21.47
N THR A 154 -11.66 9.67 22.75
CA THR A 154 -11.24 8.64 23.70
C THR A 154 -12.01 7.36 23.42
N SER A 155 -11.33 6.22 23.39
CA SER A 155 -11.93 4.91 23.16
C SER A 155 -13.04 4.63 24.18
N SER A 156 -14.04 3.85 23.76
CA SER A 156 -15.23 3.56 24.56
C SER A 156 -14.95 2.60 25.74
N ASP A 157 -13.76 1.97 25.74
CA ASP A 157 -13.40 0.87 26.64
C ASP A 157 -12.84 1.34 27.99
N GLY A 158 -12.96 2.62 28.33
CA GLY A 158 -12.59 3.16 29.64
C GLY A 158 -11.09 3.25 29.92
N GLY A 159 -10.24 2.85 28.96
CA GLY A 159 -8.78 2.87 29.07
C GLY A 159 -8.12 4.23 28.79
N GLY A 160 -8.86 5.21 28.30
CA GLY A 160 -8.32 6.53 27.95
C GLY A 160 -7.49 6.55 26.65
N ASP A 161 -7.49 5.46 25.88
CA ASP A 161 -6.81 5.39 24.59
C ASP A 161 -7.42 6.39 23.61
N LEU A 162 -6.57 7.01 22.78
CA LEU A 162 -7.02 7.93 21.74
C LEU A 162 -7.21 7.18 20.43
N GLU A 163 -8.32 7.46 19.75
CA GLU A 163 -8.61 6.97 18.41
C GLU A 163 -9.06 8.11 17.50
N VAL A 164 -8.63 8.05 16.25
CA VAL A 164 -9.07 9.00 15.22
C VAL A 164 -10.45 8.57 14.72
N THR A 165 -11.42 9.49 14.73
CA THR A 165 -12.74 9.27 14.15
C THR A 165 -12.64 9.35 12.62
N PHE A 166 -12.05 8.33 12.00
CA PHE A 166 -11.96 8.21 10.55
C PHE A 166 -12.08 6.74 10.14
N ASP A 167 -13.03 6.44 9.27
CA ASP A 167 -13.28 5.06 8.86
C ASP A 167 -12.16 4.54 7.94
N SER A 168 -11.53 3.44 8.34
CA SER A 168 -10.55 2.73 7.52
C SER A 168 -11.09 2.27 6.16
N ARG A 169 -12.41 2.02 6.05
CA ARG A 169 -13.09 1.66 4.80
C ARG A 169 -13.02 2.78 3.77
N LEU A 170 -13.11 4.04 4.21
CA LEU A 170 -13.05 5.22 3.35
C LEU A 170 -11.67 5.34 2.68
N LEU A 171 -10.61 4.87 3.34
CA LEU A 171 -9.26 4.83 2.76
C LEU A 171 -9.17 3.84 1.61
N LEU A 172 -9.69 2.64 1.84
CA LEU A 172 -9.77 1.62 0.80
C LEU A 172 -10.64 2.12 -0.37
N ALA A 173 -11.74 2.83 -0.06
CA ALA A 173 -12.64 3.42 -1.04
C ALA A 173 -11.93 4.38 -2.00
N THR A 174 -11.03 5.24 -1.51
CA THR A 174 -10.26 6.17 -2.36
C THR A 174 -9.35 5.42 -3.35
N LYS A 175 -8.71 4.34 -2.90
CA LYS A 175 -7.87 3.50 -3.76
C LYS A 175 -8.71 2.77 -4.81
N GLU A 176 -9.84 2.20 -4.40
CA GLU A 176 -10.80 1.53 -5.29
C GLU A 176 -11.34 2.49 -6.35
N ALA A 177 -11.76 3.69 -5.94
CA ALA A 177 -12.23 4.75 -6.82
C ALA A 177 -11.20 5.07 -7.92
N ARG A 178 -9.94 5.29 -7.55
CA ARG A 178 -8.84 5.53 -8.51
C ARG A 178 -8.65 4.34 -9.46
N ALA A 179 -8.73 3.12 -8.96
CA ALA A 179 -8.61 1.92 -9.77
C ALA A 179 -9.74 1.81 -10.82
N PHE A 180 -10.98 2.12 -10.42
CA PHE A 180 -12.12 2.16 -11.35
C PHE A 180 -11.98 3.29 -12.39
N THR A 181 -11.53 4.48 -11.99
CA THR A 181 -11.24 5.57 -12.92
C THR A 181 -10.17 5.18 -13.94
N ASN A 182 -9.08 4.55 -13.50
CA ASN A 182 -8.03 4.05 -14.39
C ASN A 182 -8.53 2.94 -15.33
N ALA A 183 -9.52 2.16 -14.91
CA ALA A 183 -10.20 1.17 -15.74
C ALA A 183 -11.24 1.78 -16.72
N GLY A 184 -11.43 3.11 -16.69
CA GLY A 184 -12.31 3.84 -17.61
C GLY A 184 -13.73 4.08 -17.09
N TYR A 185 -14.03 3.73 -15.84
CA TYR A 185 -15.33 3.98 -15.24
C TYR A 185 -15.48 5.43 -14.77
N GLN A 186 -16.70 5.96 -14.88
CA GLN A 186 -17.05 7.29 -14.39
C GLN A 186 -17.70 7.16 -13.02
N ILE A 187 -17.07 7.71 -11.99
CA ILE A 187 -17.60 7.68 -10.62
C ILE A 187 -18.82 8.60 -10.53
N PRO A 188 -19.94 8.15 -9.93
CA PRO A 188 -21.10 9.00 -9.67
C PRO A 188 -20.72 10.27 -8.91
N LYS A 189 -21.30 11.42 -9.29
CA LYS A 189 -20.92 12.75 -8.74
C LYS A 189 -21.05 12.85 -7.22
N ASN A 190 -22.06 12.21 -6.64
CA ASN A 190 -22.26 12.12 -5.20
C ASN A 190 -21.07 11.44 -4.51
N LEU A 191 -20.63 10.29 -5.03
CA LEU A 191 -19.48 9.55 -4.49
C LEU A 191 -18.16 10.27 -4.78
N SER A 192 -18.04 10.92 -5.93
CA SER A 192 -16.83 11.67 -6.30
C SER A 192 -16.52 12.78 -5.28
N ALA A 193 -17.54 13.52 -4.83
CA ALA A 193 -17.35 14.57 -3.83
C ALA A 193 -16.88 14.01 -2.48
N GLU A 194 -17.43 12.88 -2.05
CA GLU A 194 -17.03 12.20 -0.81
C GLU A 194 -15.63 11.61 -0.90
N VAL A 195 -15.28 10.97 -2.02
CA VAL A 195 -13.94 10.44 -2.27
C VAL A 195 -12.91 11.57 -2.32
N GLU A 196 -13.19 12.69 -2.98
CA GLU A 196 -12.30 13.85 -3.00
C GLU A 196 -12.13 14.48 -1.61
N ALA A 197 -13.21 14.58 -0.83
CA ALA A 197 -13.13 15.04 0.55
C ALA A 197 -12.26 14.09 1.38
N ALA A 198 -12.49 12.79 1.27
CA ALA A 198 -11.70 11.76 1.93
C ALA A 198 -10.21 11.84 1.58
N GLU A 199 -9.87 12.01 0.31
CA GLU A 199 -8.47 12.14 -0.12
C GLU A 199 -7.78 13.37 0.48
N ARG A 200 -8.49 14.49 0.62
CA ARG A 200 -7.95 15.71 1.25
C ARG A 200 -7.67 15.50 2.74
N TYR A 201 -8.57 14.81 3.44
CA TYR A 201 -8.45 14.56 4.87
C TYR A 201 -7.55 13.37 5.20
N TYR A 202 -7.35 12.44 4.27
CA TYR A 202 -6.60 11.21 4.45
C TYR A 202 -5.19 11.43 5.01
N LYS A 203 -4.44 12.36 4.39
CA LYS A 203 -3.07 12.65 4.82
C LYS A 203 -3.01 13.02 6.30
N TYR A 204 -3.96 13.83 6.75
CA TYR A 204 -4.04 14.27 8.14
C TYR A 204 -4.53 13.14 9.06
N ALA A 205 -5.51 12.35 8.62
CA ALA A 205 -6.01 11.20 9.37
C ALA A 205 -4.91 10.16 9.66
N VAL A 206 -4.02 9.89 8.70
CA VAL A 206 -2.89 8.96 8.89
C VAL A 206 -1.89 9.49 9.92
N SER A 207 -1.47 10.76 9.79
CA SER A 207 -0.56 11.38 10.75
C SER A 207 -1.17 11.40 12.16
N LEU A 208 -2.43 11.80 12.30
CA LEU A 208 -3.13 11.78 13.59
C LEU A 208 -3.28 10.36 14.16
N ARG A 209 -3.40 9.34 13.32
CA ARG A 209 -3.41 7.94 13.77
C ARG A 209 -2.05 7.54 14.35
N GLU A 210 -0.95 7.94 13.72
CA GLU A 210 0.40 7.70 14.26
C GLU A 210 0.62 8.42 15.59
N VAL A 211 0.10 9.65 15.73
CA VAL A 211 0.09 10.42 16.97
C VAL A 211 -0.69 9.69 18.07
N CYS A 212 -1.89 9.16 17.75
CA CYS A 212 -2.71 8.41 18.71
C CYS A 212 -2.03 7.09 19.13
N ILE A 213 -1.48 6.34 18.17
CA ILE A 213 -0.73 5.11 18.45
C ILE A 213 0.46 5.42 19.38
N PHE A 214 1.21 6.49 19.10
CA PHE A 214 2.29 6.93 19.97
C PHE A 214 1.80 7.28 21.38
N TYR A 215 0.70 8.02 21.50
CA TYR A 215 0.13 8.36 22.82
C TYR A 215 -0.24 7.10 23.62
N ASN A 216 -0.94 6.15 23.00
CA ASN A 216 -1.37 4.92 23.67
C ASN A 216 -0.17 4.05 24.08
N GLN A 217 0.90 4.03 23.25
CA GLN A 217 2.13 3.28 23.53
C GLN A 217 3.09 3.99 24.48
N LEU A 218 2.99 5.32 24.61
CA LEU A 218 3.91 6.12 25.41
C LEU A 218 4.01 5.59 26.85
N SER A 219 2.89 5.29 27.47
CA SER A 219 2.85 4.83 28.88
C SER A 219 3.64 3.52 29.13
N LEU A 220 3.77 2.68 28.09
CA LEU A 220 4.51 1.41 28.08
C LEU A 220 5.99 1.63 27.77
N ASP A 221 6.31 2.56 26.88
CA ASP A 221 7.69 2.84 26.48
C ASP A 221 8.45 3.64 27.55
N LEU A 222 7.78 4.40 28.41
CA LEU A 222 8.48 5.21 29.42
C LEU A 222 9.04 4.38 30.59
N LEU A 223 10.34 4.52 30.86
CA LEU A 223 10.95 3.96 32.07
C LEU A 223 10.29 4.58 33.31
N PRO A 224 9.96 3.79 34.35
CA PRO A 224 9.19 4.28 35.50
C PRO A 224 9.77 5.53 36.17
N PHE A 225 11.10 5.62 36.26
CA PHE A 225 11.81 6.75 36.87
C PHE A 225 11.96 7.97 35.96
N GLN A 226 11.75 7.84 34.64
CA GLN A 226 11.74 8.94 33.68
C GLN A 226 10.35 9.58 33.54
N LYS A 227 9.29 8.91 34.00
CA LYS A 227 7.90 9.40 33.92
C LYS A 227 7.71 10.80 34.53
N PRO A 228 8.25 11.13 35.72
CA PRO A 228 8.10 12.46 36.29
C PRO A 228 8.76 13.57 35.45
N MET A 229 9.91 13.26 34.83
CA MET A 229 10.69 14.21 34.01
C MET A 229 9.99 14.55 32.69
N LEU A 230 9.14 13.65 32.19
CA LEU A 230 8.36 13.84 30.98
C LEU A 230 6.92 14.33 31.25
N LEU A 231 6.52 14.42 32.52
CA LEU A 231 5.11 14.65 32.89
C LEU A 231 4.60 16.00 32.37
N THR A 232 5.38 17.06 32.49
CA THR A 232 4.98 18.42 32.05
C THR A 232 4.71 18.45 30.54
N GLU A 233 5.61 17.89 29.75
CA GLU A 233 5.47 17.81 28.29
C GLU A 233 4.36 16.83 27.86
N ALA A 234 4.21 15.71 28.59
CA ALA A 234 3.14 14.75 28.34
C ALA A 234 1.76 15.35 28.62
N LEU A 235 1.60 16.13 29.70
CA LEU A 235 0.36 16.85 30.00
C LEU A 235 0.06 17.92 28.96
N ALA A 236 1.07 18.71 28.55
CA ALA A 236 0.89 19.71 27.49
C ALA A 236 0.46 19.06 26.16
N PHE A 237 1.01 17.88 25.86
CA PHE A 237 0.62 17.08 24.69
C PHE A 237 -0.79 16.49 24.82
N GLU A 238 -1.16 15.95 25.98
CA GLU A 238 -2.52 15.46 26.26
C GLU A 238 -3.54 16.58 26.14
N GLU A 239 -3.26 17.77 26.69
CA GLU A 239 -4.12 18.94 26.56
C GLU A 239 -4.30 19.37 25.10
N LEU A 240 -3.24 19.31 24.30
CA LEU A 240 -3.32 19.58 22.86
C LEU A 240 -4.28 18.60 22.17
N LEU A 241 -4.22 17.31 22.51
CA LEU A 241 -5.05 16.27 21.88
C LEU A 241 -6.50 16.26 22.38
N THR A 242 -6.73 16.56 23.66
CA THR A 242 -8.04 16.45 24.32
C THR A 242 -8.82 17.77 24.41
N LYS A 243 -8.14 18.91 24.64
CA LYS A 243 -8.77 20.23 24.81
C LYS A 243 -8.79 21.06 23.54
N SER A 244 -8.07 20.65 22.49
CA SER A 244 -8.22 21.32 21.20
C SER A 244 -9.64 21.13 20.69
N LYS A 245 -10.38 22.24 20.61
CA LYS A 245 -11.75 22.27 20.09
C LYS A 245 -11.82 22.02 18.58
N MET A 246 -10.99 21.15 18.01
CA MET A 246 -11.17 20.68 16.63
C MET A 246 -12.22 19.57 16.61
N SER A 247 -13.45 20.02 16.81
CA SER A 247 -14.65 19.19 16.77
C SER A 247 -15.09 18.82 15.35
N SER A 248 -14.37 19.23 14.30
CA SER A 248 -14.88 19.09 12.94
C SER A 248 -13.80 18.93 11.88
N TRP A 249 -14.01 17.96 11.01
CA TRP A 249 -13.29 17.77 9.75
C TRP A 249 -13.54 18.91 8.73
N LYS A 250 -14.39 19.91 9.00
CA LYS A 250 -14.82 20.92 8.00
C LYS A 250 -13.75 21.96 7.60
N GLY A 251 -12.61 22.03 8.29
CA GLY A 251 -11.56 23.01 8.01
C GLY A 251 -10.21 22.37 7.70
N VAL A 252 -9.85 22.24 6.40
CA VAL A 252 -8.56 21.67 5.97
C VAL A 252 -7.37 22.41 6.58
N GLU A 253 -7.41 23.75 6.63
CA GLU A 253 -6.32 24.56 7.18
C GLU A 253 -6.18 24.43 8.70
N GLN A 254 -7.31 24.34 9.40
CA GLN A 254 -7.32 24.13 10.83
C GLN A 254 -6.79 22.73 11.15
N LEU A 255 -7.21 21.73 10.37
CA LEU A 255 -6.79 20.34 10.54
C LEU A 255 -5.31 20.19 10.26
N ARG A 256 -4.79 20.87 9.22
CA ARG A 256 -3.37 20.94 8.92
C ARG A 256 -2.59 21.50 10.09
N THR A 257 -2.96 22.70 10.56
CA THR A 257 -2.29 23.37 11.68
C THR A 257 -2.32 22.50 12.95
N PHE A 258 -3.44 21.85 13.22
CA PHE A 258 -3.58 20.95 14.35
C PHE A 258 -2.69 19.71 14.21
N THR A 259 -2.70 19.07 13.04
CA THR A 259 -1.87 17.90 12.75
C THR A 259 -0.39 18.23 12.87
N GLU A 260 0.04 19.39 12.35
CA GLU A 260 1.42 19.88 12.46
C GLU A 260 1.83 20.09 13.92
N ARG A 261 0.96 20.72 14.73
CA ARG A 261 1.20 20.92 16.17
C ARG A 261 1.23 19.60 16.94
N ALA A 262 0.35 18.65 16.62
CA ALA A 262 0.32 17.32 17.24
C ALA A 262 1.58 16.52 16.89
N GLU A 263 2.01 16.55 15.63
CA GLU A 263 3.27 15.93 15.19
C GLU A 263 4.51 16.59 15.80
N GLU A 264 4.48 17.91 16.00
CA GLU A 264 5.54 18.61 16.71
C GLU A 264 5.59 18.20 18.18
N GLY A 265 4.46 18.17 18.89
CA GLY A 265 4.38 17.68 20.26
C GLY A 265 4.89 16.24 20.39
N ARG A 266 4.46 15.35 19.48
CA ARG A 266 4.96 13.97 19.40
C ARG A 266 6.48 13.92 19.23
N ARG A 267 7.04 14.69 18.30
CA ARG A 267 8.49 14.73 18.04
C ARG A 267 9.28 15.26 19.23
N ARG A 268 8.79 16.31 19.90
CA ARG A 268 9.42 16.86 21.11
C ARG A 268 9.46 15.82 22.22
N LEU A 269 8.31 15.19 22.52
CA LEU A 269 8.22 14.20 23.58
C LEU A 269 9.07 12.96 23.29
N LYS A 270 9.08 12.49 22.03
CA LYS A 270 9.94 11.40 21.60
C LYS A 270 11.42 11.75 21.76
N SER A 271 11.84 12.93 21.30
CA SER A 271 13.22 13.38 21.43
C SER A 271 13.66 13.50 22.88
N LEU A 272 12.79 14.01 23.75
CA LEU A 272 13.08 14.12 25.18
C LEU A 272 13.24 12.73 25.81
N ASN A 273 12.34 11.79 25.49
CA ASN A 273 12.45 10.40 25.95
C ASN A 273 13.73 9.71 25.45
N ASP A 274 14.05 9.85 24.17
CA ASP A 274 15.27 9.26 23.58
C ASP A 274 16.54 9.84 24.23
N ASN A 275 16.56 11.16 24.48
CA ASN A 275 17.66 11.82 25.19
C ASN A 275 17.79 11.33 26.64
N LEU A 276 16.68 11.24 27.39
CA LEU A 276 16.70 10.74 28.77
C LEU A 276 17.22 9.30 28.85
N ARG A 277 16.83 8.43 27.90
CA ARG A 277 17.36 7.07 27.79
C ARG A 277 18.86 7.06 27.50
N LEU A 278 19.32 7.88 26.56
CA LEU A 278 20.74 8.00 26.26
C LEU A 278 21.54 8.48 27.48
N MET A 279 21.06 9.51 28.19
CA MET A 279 21.71 10.02 29.40
C MET A 279 21.75 8.97 30.50
N HIS A 280 20.64 8.25 30.71
CA HIS A 280 20.57 7.14 31.64
C HIS A 280 21.63 6.07 31.34
N ASP A 281 21.76 5.64 30.09
CA ASP A 281 22.74 4.63 29.69
C ASP A 281 24.19 5.12 29.86
N GLN A 282 24.45 6.40 29.57
CA GLN A 282 25.75 7.02 29.80
C GLN A 282 26.11 7.12 31.28
N ILE A 283 25.13 7.45 32.14
CA ILE A 283 25.32 7.52 33.59
C ILE A 283 25.62 6.12 34.12
N LEU A 284 24.84 5.11 33.72
CA LEU A 284 25.09 3.71 34.10
C LEU A 284 26.47 3.24 33.67
N SER A 285 26.85 3.47 32.41
CA SER A 285 28.19 3.10 31.91
C SER A 285 29.30 3.81 32.68
N GLY A 286 29.11 5.08 33.05
CA GLY A 286 30.08 5.82 33.85
C GLY A 286 30.19 5.26 35.28
N ILE A 287 29.08 4.92 35.93
CA ILE A 287 29.06 4.30 37.26
C ILE A 287 29.80 2.95 37.22
N ILE A 288 29.52 2.11 36.22
CA ILE A 288 30.22 0.83 36.05
C ILE A 288 31.72 1.05 35.89
N SER A 289 32.13 2.03 35.06
CA SER A 289 33.55 2.34 34.88
C SER A 289 34.22 2.85 36.16
N LEU A 290 33.49 3.53 37.05
CA LEU A 290 34.00 3.95 38.36
C LEU A 290 34.26 2.76 39.29
N CYS A 291 33.45 1.69 39.19
CA CYS A 291 33.64 0.47 39.98
C CYS A 291 34.94 -0.27 39.62
N ASP A 292 35.42 -0.12 38.39
CA ASP A 292 36.66 -0.75 37.91
C ASP A 292 37.92 0.06 38.29
N LEU A 293 37.78 1.29 38.77
CA LEU A 293 38.90 2.15 39.15
C LEU A 293 39.35 1.91 40.59
N SER A 294 40.65 1.65 40.76
CA SER A 294 41.25 1.52 42.10
C SER A 294 41.45 2.90 42.74
N LEU A 295 40.69 3.20 43.80
CA LEU A 295 40.79 4.47 44.55
C LEU A 295 42.21 4.78 45.05
N LEU A 296 42.96 3.75 45.45
CA LEU A 296 44.32 3.88 45.99
C LEU A 296 45.35 4.25 44.92
N ARG A 297 45.16 3.81 43.67
CA ARG A 297 46.11 4.02 42.57
C ARG A 297 45.68 5.10 41.58
N GLN A 298 44.38 5.33 41.45
CA GLN A 298 43.77 6.14 40.39
C GLN A 298 42.78 7.17 40.97
N GLY A 299 42.99 7.65 42.19
CA GLY A 299 42.07 8.55 42.89
C GLY A 299 41.79 9.89 42.17
N GLU A 300 42.72 10.43 41.40
CA GLU A 300 42.44 11.62 40.55
C GLU A 300 41.52 11.29 39.37
N ARG A 301 41.74 10.14 38.73
CA ARG A 301 40.92 9.66 37.62
C ARG A 301 39.49 9.37 38.09
N TRP A 302 39.34 8.78 39.27
CA TRP A 302 38.04 8.54 39.91
C TRP A 302 37.31 9.85 40.20
N ARG A 303 38.00 10.84 40.80
CA ARG A 303 37.41 12.17 41.08
C ARG A 303 36.97 12.88 39.80
N SER A 304 37.79 12.84 38.74
CA SER A 304 37.45 13.45 37.45
C SER A 304 36.25 12.77 36.79
N ALA A 305 36.18 11.43 36.81
CA ALA A 305 35.05 10.68 36.26
C ALA A 305 33.77 10.90 37.07
N LEU A 306 33.86 11.05 38.39
CA LEU A 306 32.72 11.41 39.23
C LEU A 306 32.20 12.83 38.93
N ALA A 307 33.10 13.80 38.75
CA ALA A 307 32.72 15.17 38.41
C ALA A 307 32.01 15.24 37.04
N GLU A 308 32.47 14.48 36.06
CA GLU A 308 31.79 14.40 34.76
C GLU A 308 30.43 13.72 34.86
N LEU A 309 30.27 12.69 35.70
CA LEU A 309 28.97 12.08 35.97
C LEU A 309 28.00 13.06 36.64
N GLN A 310 28.46 13.82 37.63
CA GLN A 310 27.64 14.86 38.27
C GLN A 310 27.18 15.89 37.25
N ARG A 311 28.10 16.38 36.41
CA ARG A 311 27.77 17.30 35.32
C ARG A 311 26.71 16.74 34.37
N LYS A 312 26.77 15.45 34.03
CA LYS A 312 25.75 14.79 33.18
C LYS A 312 24.39 14.70 33.87
N VAL A 313 24.35 14.46 35.17
CA VAL A 313 23.10 14.46 35.95
C VAL A 313 22.49 15.86 36.00
N ASP A 314 23.32 16.89 36.21
CA ASP A 314 22.87 18.28 36.26
C ASP A 314 22.25 18.71 34.92
N VAL A 315 22.92 18.41 33.80
CA VAL A 315 22.38 18.67 32.45
C VAL A 315 21.06 17.93 32.23
N ALA A 316 20.93 16.68 32.69
CA ALA A 316 19.70 15.91 32.54
C ALA A 316 18.54 16.52 33.36
N ALA A 317 18.85 17.10 34.52
CA ALA A 317 17.88 17.77 35.37
C ALA A 317 17.41 19.12 34.80
N GLU A 318 18.31 19.87 34.15
CA GLU A 318 17.99 21.09 33.42
C GLU A 318 17.08 20.80 32.20
N ASP A 319 17.45 19.82 31.38
CA ASP A 319 16.72 19.45 30.15
C ASP A 319 15.30 18.91 30.43
N ALA A 320 15.08 18.30 31.60
CA ALA A 320 13.78 17.83 32.04
C ALA A 320 12.90 18.92 32.69
N GLY A 321 13.38 20.16 32.77
CA GLY A 321 12.65 21.24 33.44
C GLY A 321 12.51 21.02 34.96
N THR A 322 13.37 20.20 35.56
CA THR A 322 13.43 19.96 37.01
C THR A 322 14.40 20.89 37.73
N SER A 323 15.04 21.84 37.02
CA SER A 323 15.75 22.93 37.67
C SER A 323 14.74 23.96 38.21
N ASP A 324 14.62 24.00 39.53
CA ASP A 324 13.83 24.90 40.37
C ASP A 324 12.30 24.69 40.45
N LYS A 325 11.93 23.76 41.34
CA LYS A 325 10.96 24.04 42.42
C LYS A 325 11.50 23.57 43.77
#